data_AF-A0A1I3MYW0-F1
#
_entry.id   AF-A0A1I3MYW0-F1
#
_cell.length_a   1.000
_cell.length_b   1.000
_cell.length_c   1.000
_cell.angle_alpha   90.00
_cell.angle_beta   90.00
_cell.angle_gamma   90.00
#
_symmetry.space_group_name_H-M   'P 1'
#
loop_
_entity.id
_entity.type
_entity.pdbx_description
1 polymer ?
#
loop_
_entity_poly.entity_id
_entity_poly.type
_entity_poly.pdbx_seq_one_letter_code
_entity_poly.pdbx_strand_id
1 'polypeptide(L)'
;MLLGRMIGRRKPIRRAFAAAVFALWLGILLAGAPSAALAHAELERSVPEPNTKYEQSPKEAELAFNEAIEAKVGSLEVLDDKSRRVTQADPVPSADHRTLKLALPKLGEGVYTVSYAIVSADGHPVSGSYVFVVGNPPQGVDASAFDPHKALGHEGHGAATGLTTNQFIIYAVRSLYYAALLWTAGLMFWWLAAGNRGGALADIRKKWEPIALRTQLVAVLLYVFVHAREILKGYPSSDYGKLFLDTAVGKEWIALAALALLGFLFVRLHPALRALWAAAMLAVESWSGHASVFSPKYATVLFDFLHLASGAVWAGGLTLLFMLWLKDRKEAGRFAALFSKAALLSLMLLALSGVGMTLLFLPSLKYLFYTAWGTLLLVKTGLVVLVLGVGGTLHLRIRKGGLPTGALLRADAALMVLIVVVAALFTYVSPLPANEPVTYHQMGEKLHLSFRVTPNKAGVNELTVKVWLPDAVGAAKSAELRLFSLDRKELGPIEVPLKPFEDTELTDFEGYAKTAYKAEGPYVPFAGRWEAEIRVRDKDDNETVRKVDFRNY
;
A
#
# COMPACT_ATOMS: atom_id res chain seq x y z
N MET A 1 82.96 72.55 15.41
CA MET A 1 82.77 72.00 14.05
C MET A 1 82.80 70.47 14.18
N LEU A 2 81.71 69.81 13.77
CA LEU A 2 81.52 68.38 13.48
C LEU A 2 81.47 67.33 14.61
N LEU A 3 80.24 66.81 14.75
CA LEU A 3 79.78 65.55 15.33
C LEU A 3 80.45 64.30 14.72
N GLY A 4 80.39 63.17 15.43
CA GLY A 4 79.98 61.91 14.78
C GLY A 4 80.55 60.59 15.31
N ARG A 5 79.81 59.95 16.23
CA ARG A 5 79.70 58.47 16.46
C ARG A 5 79.68 57.69 15.11
N MET A 6 80.07 56.41 14.99
CA MET A 6 79.56 55.26 15.75
C MET A 6 80.21 53.93 15.29
N ILE A 7 80.18 52.96 16.20
CA ILE A 7 80.69 51.59 16.17
C ILE A 7 79.83 50.65 15.29
N GLY A 8 80.46 49.60 14.73
CA GLY A 8 79.87 48.25 14.76
C GLY A 8 79.57 47.53 13.43
N ARG A 9 80.60 46.95 12.80
CA ARG A 9 80.43 45.88 11.79
C ARG A 9 80.17 44.53 12.48
N ARG A 10 78.96 43.94 12.38
CA ARG A 10 78.74 42.49 12.56
C ARG A 10 77.53 41.93 11.76
N LYS A 11 77.84 40.99 10.84
CA LYS A 11 77.08 39.78 10.39
C LYS A 11 76.07 39.86 9.21
N PRO A 12 76.50 39.56 7.95
CA PRO A 12 75.60 39.14 6.86
C PRO A 12 75.25 37.63 6.88
N ILE A 13 75.99 36.81 7.63
CA ILE A 13 75.86 35.32 7.63
C ILE A 13 74.52 34.83 8.21
N ARG A 14 73.90 35.57 9.14
CA ARG A 14 72.60 35.21 9.73
C ARG A 14 71.43 35.30 8.75
N ARG A 15 71.49 36.20 7.77
CA ARG A 15 70.43 36.39 6.78
C ARG A 15 70.46 35.31 5.70
N ALA A 16 71.66 34.87 5.29
CA ALA A 16 71.82 33.78 4.34
C ALA A 16 71.37 32.42 4.91
N PHE A 17 71.66 32.14 6.18
CA PHE A 17 71.21 30.91 6.84
C PHE A 17 69.69 30.90 7.05
N ALA A 18 69.08 32.03 7.42
CA ALA A 18 67.64 32.15 7.54
C ALA A 18 66.92 32.00 6.18
N ALA A 19 67.49 32.53 5.09
CA ALA A 19 66.96 32.36 3.75
C ALA A 19 67.07 30.91 3.24
N ALA A 20 68.18 30.22 3.55
CA ALA A 20 68.37 28.82 3.19
C ALA A 20 67.43 27.90 3.99
N VAL A 21 67.23 28.15 5.28
CA VAL A 21 66.25 27.43 6.10
C VAL A 21 64.83 27.73 5.62
N PHE A 22 64.51 28.97 5.26
CA PHE A 22 63.20 29.32 4.71
C PHE A 22 62.94 28.68 3.34
N ALA A 23 63.95 28.64 2.45
CA ALA A 23 63.85 27.96 1.17
C ALA A 23 63.74 26.43 1.32
N LEU A 24 64.41 25.84 2.32
CA LEU A 24 64.28 24.43 2.65
C LEU A 24 62.90 24.12 3.23
N TRP A 25 62.38 24.97 4.12
CA TRP A 25 61.03 24.86 4.67
C TRP A 25 59.96 25.05 3.60
N LEU A 26 60.13 26.03 2.69
CA LEU A 26 59.22 26.28 1.58
C LEU A 26 59.30 25.13 0.55
N GLY A 27 60.47 24.55 0.33
CA GLY A 27 60.66 23.35 -0.49
C GLY A 27 59.99 22.11 0.10
N ILE A 28 60.03 21.94 1.43
CA ILE A 28 59.32 20.87 2.13
C ILE A 28 57.79 21.09 2.07
N LEU A 29 57.33 22.35 2.22
CA LEU A 29 55.92 22.72 2.10
C LEU A 29 55.37 22.56 0.68
N LEU A 30 56.17 22.81 -0.36
CA LEU A 30 55.78 22.65 -1.76
C LEU A 30 55.93 21.20 -2.27
N ALA A 31 56.79 20.39 -1.65
CA ALA A 31 56.90 18.96 -1.93
C ALA A 31 55.77 18.13 -1.28
N GLY A 32 55.09 18.68 -0.27
CA GLY A 32 53.86 18.14 0.32
C GLY A 32 52.61 18.54 -0.46
N ALA A 33 52.56 18.29 -1.77
CA ALA A 33 51.28 18.30 -2.46
C ALA A 33 50.43 17.15 -1.89
N PRO A 34 49.20 17.39 -1.40
CA PRO A 34 48.34 16.29 -1.01
C PRO A 34 48.03 15.50 -2.28
N SER A 35 48.64 14.31 -2.42
CA SER A 35 48.07 13.30 -3.28
C SER A 35 46.64 13.11 -2.80
N ALA A 36 45.66 13.29 -3.68
CA ALA A 36 44.29 12.84 -3.45
C ALA A 36 44.33 11.32 -3.26
N ALA A 37 44.67 10.87 -2.05
CA ALA A 37 44.66 9.49 -1.65
C ALA A 37 43.23 9.17 -1.21
N LEU A 38 42.70 8.07 -1.73
CA LEU A 38 41.45 7.43 -1.33
C LEU A 38 41.44 7.27 0.20
N ALA A 39 40.84 8.21 0.92
CA ALA A 39 40.88 8.27 2.39
C ALA A 39 39.59 7.74 3.03
N HIS A 40 38.64 7.24 2.25
CA HIS A 40 37.33 6.86 2.77
C HIS A 40 37.13 5.35 2.67
N ALA A 41 36.58 4.77 3.74
CA ALA A 41 36.20 3.36 3.73
C ALA A 41 35.10 3.12 2.69
N GLU A 42 35.43 2.38 1.64
CA GLU A 42 34.51 1.93 0.61
C GLU A 42 34.15 0.47 0.84
N LEU A 43 32.89 0.12 0.57
CA LEU A 43 32.42 -1.27 0.66
C LEU A 43 33.01 -2.08 -0.49
N GLU A 44 33.95 -2.98 -0.19
CA GLU A 44 34.59 -3.85 -1.19
C GLU A 44 33.77 -5.09 -1.49
N ARG A 45 33.17 -5.69 -0.45
CA ARG A 45 32.43 -6.94 -0.57
C ARG A 45 31.29 -6.98 0.43
N SER A 46 30.18 -7.59 0.02
CA SER A 46 29.11 -7.91 0.93
C SER A 46 28.50 -9.29 0.68
N VAL A 47 27.96 -9.88 1.75
CA VAL A 47 27.14 -11.09 1.72
C VAL A 47 25.93 -10.79 2.60
N PRO A 48 24.67 -10.83 2.10
CA PRO A 48 24.26 -11.06 0.73
C PRO A 48 24.80 -10.01 -0.24
N GLU A 49 25.06 -10.42 -1.47
CA GLU A 49 25.52 -9.54 -2.54
C GLU A 49 24.37 -8.59 -2.99
N PRO A 50 24.68 -7.33 -3.35
CA PRO A 50 23.68 -6.40 -3.85
C PRO A 50 22.99 -6.95 -5.10
N ASN A 51 21.69 -6.67 -5.23
CA ASN A 51 20.89 -6.96 -6.41
C ASN A 51 20.79 -8.46 -6.76
N THR A 52 21.08 -9.32 -5.79
CA THR A 52 21.13 -10.77 -5.98
C THR A 52 19.89 -11.46 -5.39
N LYS A 53 19.38 -12.45 -6.12
CA LYS A 53 18.32 -13.35 -5.66
C LYS A 53 18.93 -14.62 -5.08
N TYR A 54 18.54 -14.93 -3.85
CA TYR A 54 18.93 -16.14 -3.14
C TYR A 54 17.73 -17.10 -3.03
N GLU A 55 17.92 -18.35 -3.40
CA GLU A 55 16.89 -19.39 -3.23
C GLU A 55 16.71 -19.81 -1.76
N GLN A 56 17.71 -19.56 -0.91
CA GLN A 56 17.68 -19.88 0.51
C GLN A 56 18.01 -18.64 1.34
N SER A 57 17.44 -18.57 2.54
CA SER A 57 17.77 -17.52 3.51
C SER A 57 19.28 -17.50 3.81
N PRO A 58 19.96 -16.37 3.62
CA PRO A 58 21.29 -16.13 4.18
C PRO A 58 21.26 -16.28 5.70
N LYS A 59 22.39 -16.70 6.29
CA LYS A 59 22.54 -16.87 7.75
C LYS A 59 23.07 -15.61 8.45
N GLU A 60 23.73 -14.74 7.71
CA GLU A 60 24.31 -13.50 8.19
C GLU A 60 24.36 -12.45 7.08
N ALA A 61 24.42 -11.19 7.48
CA ALA A 61 24.86 -10.08 6.65
C ALA A 61 26.29 -9.71 7.05
N GLU A 62 27.21 -9.69 6.09
CA GLU A 62 28.63 -9.39 6.25
C GLU A 62 29.00 -8.27 5.27
N LEU A 63 29.63 -7.23 5.77
CA LEU A 63 30.16 -6.11 4.99
C LEU A 63 31.66 -6.01 5.20
N ALA A 64 32.45 -6.02 4.14
CA ALA A 64 33.90 -5.86 4.17
C ALA A 64 34.32 -4.56 3.48
N PHE A 65 35.19 -3.80 4.12
CA PHE A 65 35.65 -2.48 3.69
C PHE A 65 37.15 -2.51 3.38
N ASN A 66 37.59 -1.64 2.47
CA ASN A 66 39.00 -1.47 2.08
C ASN A 66 39.88 -0.92 3.23
N GLU A 67 39.26 -0.21 4.18
CA GLU A 67 39.91 0.40 5.34
C GLU A 67 39.27 -0.03 6.66
N ALA A 68 39.99 0.20 7.76
CA ALA A 68 39.46 -0.06 9.09
C ALA A 68 38.33 0.92 9.44
N ILE A 69 37.31 0.43 10.13
CA ILE A 69 36.17 1.19 10.62
C ILE A 69 36.21 1.34 12.14
N GLU A 70 35.64 2.41 12.68
CA GLU A 70 35.57 2.60 14.12
C GLU A 70 34.55 1.64 14.75
N ALA A 71 35.06 0.66 15.50
CA ALA A 71 34.28 -0.47 16.03
C ALA A 71 33.10 -0.09 16.94
N LYS A 72 33.12 1.12 17.50
CA LYS A 72 32.08 1.64 18.42
C LYS A 72 31.05 2.54 17.74
N VAL A 73 31.29 2.92 16.48
CA VAL A 73 30.48 3.90 15.74
C VAL A 73 30.10 3.29 14.40
N GLY A 74 29.16 2.35 14.44
CA GLY A 74 28.66 1.65 13.27
C GLY A 74 27.25 1.09 13.50
N SER A 75 26.38 1.22 12.50
CA SER A 75 25.12 0.50 12.41
C SER A 75 25.13 -0.38 11.18
N LEU A 76 24.58 -1.58 11.34
CA LEU A 76 24.23 -2.48 10.25
C LEU A 76 22.88 -3.07 10.59
N GLU A 77 21.91 -2.86 9.71
CA GLU A 77 20.57 -3.39 9.87
C GLU A 77 20.08 -4.03 8.58
N VAL A 78 19.24 -5.05 8.73
CA VAL A 78 18.52 -5.67 7.61
C VAL A 78 17.03 -5.47 7.85
N LEU A 79 16.37 -4.86 6.87
CA LEU A 79 14.95 -4.51 6.89
C LEU A 79 14.16 -5.40 5.94
N ASP A 80 12.93 -5.74 6.31
CA ASP A 80 11.95 -6.39 5.44
C ASP A 80 11.24 -5.38 4.50
N ASP A 81 10.33 -5.89 3.66
CA ASP A 81 9.48 -5.15 2.73
C ASP A 81 8.53 -4.13 3.40
N LYS A 82 8.44 -4.16 4.74
CA LYS A 82 7.68 -3.21 5.56
C LYS A 82 8.60 -2.27 6.34
N SER A 83 9.88 -2.20 5.98
CA SER A 83 10.90 -1.38 6.64
C SER A 83 11.15 -1.77 8.11
N ARG A 84 10.84 -3.01 8.52
CA ARG A 84 11.06 -3.49 9.88
C ARG A 84 12.36 -4.27 9.98
N ARG A 85 13.12 -4.05 11.06
CA ARG A 85 14.33 -4.83 11.36
C ARG A 85 13.98 -6.32 11.49
N VAL A 86 14.70 -7.17 10.77
CA VAL A 86 14.53 -8.63 10.84
C VAL A 86 15.17 -9.24 12.09
N THR A 87 16.10 -8.52 12.73
CA THR A 87 16.80 -8.94 13.95
C THR A 87 17.04 -7.75 14.88
N GLN A 88 17.18 -8.03 16.18
CA GLN A 88 17.58 -7.06 17.19
C GLN A 88 19.03 -7.30 17.67
N ALA A 89 19.75 -8.24 17.04
CA ALA A 89 21.15 -8.48 17.35
C ALA A 89 22.00 -7.25 16.97
N ASP A 90 23.04 -6.99 17.75
CA ASP A 90 24.02 -5.97 17.42
C ASP A 90 25.02 -6.51 16.39
N PRO A 91 25.50 -5.67 15.46
CA PRO A 91 26.53 -6.08 14.53
C PRO A 91 27.87 -6.22 15.24
N VAL A 92 28.63 -7.24 14.85
CA VAL A 92 29.91 -7.63 15.45
C VAL A 92 31.04 -7.29 14.47
N PRO A 93 31.95 -6.37 14.83
CA PRO A 93 33.12 -6.10 14.00
C PRO A 93 34.14 -7.24 14.11
N SER A 94 34.88 -7.49 13.02
CA SER A 94 36.04 -8.37 13.03
C SER A 94 37.19 -7.80 13.87
N ALA A 95 38.15 -8.67 14.24
CA ALA A 95 39.31 -8.28 15.04
C ALA A 95 40.24 -7.27 14.33
N ASP A 96 40.26 -7.27 13.00
CA ASP A 96 40.99 -6.30 12.17
C ASP A 96 40.17 -5.04 11.84
N HIS A 97 38.94 -4.96 12.34
CA HIS A 97 38.01 -3.83 12.14
C HIS A 97 37.74 -3.48 10.68
N ARG A 98 37.85 -4.44 9.75
CA ARG A 98 37.52 -4.23 8.33
C ARG A 98 36.22 -4.89 7.90
N THR A 99 35.63 -5.68 8.78
CA THR A 99 34.40 -6.42 8.48
C THR A 99 33.38 -6.22 9.59
N LEU A 100 32.11 -6.10 9.20
CA LEU A 100 30.98 -6.01 10.11
C LEU A 100 29.99 -7.14 9.80
N LYS A 101 29.67 -7.96 10.81
CA LYS A 101 28.76 -9.11 10.67
C LYS A 101 27.50 -8.93 11.49
N LEU A 102 26.35 -9.32 10.95
CA LEU A 102 25.07 -9.34 11.63
C LEU A 102 24.39 -10.69 11.40
N ALA A 103 24.13 -11.43 12.48
CA ALA A 103 23.42 -12.70 12.41
C ALA A 103 21.94 -12.49 12.01
N LEU A 104 21.46 -13.28 11.04
CA LEU A 104 20.09 -13.21 10.53
C LEU A 104 19.28 -14.44 10.97
N PRO A 105 18.00 -14.27 11.33
CA PRO A 105 17.11 -15.40 11.48
C PRO A 105 16.81 -16.03 10.11
N LYS A 106 16.11 -17.16 10.10
CA LYS A 106 15.59 -17.73 8.85
C LYS A 106 14.58 -16.76 8.22
N LEU A 107 14.99 -16.12 7.13
CA LEU A 107 14.20 -15.19 6.35
C LEU A 107 13.17 -15.93 5.49
N GLY A 108 11.97 -15.34 5.38
CA GLY A 108 10.95 -15.78 4.43
C GLY A 108 11.22 -15.24 3.02
N GLU A 109 10.38 -15.61 2.05
CA GLU A 109 10.44 -15.00 0.72
C GLU A 109 10.13 -13.50 0.81
N GLY A 110 10.98 -12.66 0.23
CA GLY A 110 10.92 -11.21 0.46
C GLY A 110 12.00 -10.42 -0.25
N VAL A 111 11.75 -9.12 -0.43
CA VAL A 111 12.80 -8.13 -0.71
C VAL A 111 13.33 -7.63 0.63
N TYR A 112 14.65 -7.60 0.78
CA TYR A 112 15.31 -7.15 1.99
C TYR A 112 16.27 -6.02 1.67
N THR A 113 16.39 -5.06 2.60
CA THR A 113 17.31 -3.93 2.50
C THR A 113 18.38 -4.07 3.57
N VAL A 114 19.65 -4.13 3.17
CA VAL A 114 20.78 -3.98 4.07
C VAL A 114 21.14 -2.50 4.10
N SER A 115 21.17 -1.90 5.29
CA SER A 115 21.59 -0.51 5.48
C SER A 115 22.71 -0.44 6.50
N TYR A 116 23.74 0.35 6.21
CA TYR A 116 24.85 0.57 7.11
C TYR A 116 25.22 2.04 7.21
N ALA A 117 25.70 2.45 8.39
CA ALA A 117 26.34 3.73 8.61
C ALA A 117 27.54 3.49 9.52
N ILE A 118 28.74 3.71 9.01
CA ILE A 118 30.01 3.49 9.71
C ILE A 118 30.82 4.79 9.73
N VAL A 119 31.84 4.82 10.56
CA VAL A 119 32.86 5.88 10.53
C VAL A 119 34.19 5.21 10.16
N SER A 120 34.83 5.67 9.09
CA SER A 120 36.17 5.20 8.72
C SER A 120 37.20 5.61 9.78
N ALA A 121 38.34 4.93 9.84
CA ALA A 121 39.41 5.23 10.79
C ALA A 121 39.94 6.68 10.72
N ASP A 122 39.75 7.35 9.57
CA ASP A 122 40.09 8.76 9.38
C ASP A 122 39.01 9.75 9.89
N GLY A 123 37.90 9.23 10.41
CA GLY A 123 36.83 10.00 11.06
C GLY A 123 35.68 10.41 10.14
N HIS A 124 35.66 10.02 8.86
CA HIS A 124 34.57 10.36 7.95
C HIS A 124 33.38 9.38 8.06
N PRO A 125 32.13 9.88 8.14
CA PRO A 125 30.96 9.03 8.12
C PRO A 125 30.70 8.51 6.70
N VAL A 126 30.51 7.20 6.57
CA VAL A 126 30.11 6.52 5.33
C VAL A 126 28.82 5.79 5.58
N SER A 127 27.83 5.97 4.70
CA SER A 127 26.57 5.24 4.79
C SER A 127 26.13 4.79 3.41
N GLY A 128 25.44 3.66 3.38
CA GLY A 128 24.91 3.09 2.16
C GLY A 128 23.83 2.07 2.46
N SER A 129 23.04 1.77 1.45
CA SER A 129 22.06 0.71 1.48
C SER A 129 22.05 -0.04 0.17
N TYR A 130 21.69 -1.31 0.22
CA TYR A 130 21.46 -2.12 -0.96
C TYR A 130 20.37 -3.16 -0.71
N VAL A 131 19.82 -3.71 -1.78
CA VAL A 131 18.72 -4.68 -1.72
C VAL A 131 19.17 -6.07 -2.14
N PHE A 132 18.57 -7.10 -1.55
CA PHE A 132 18.67 -8.49 -2.02
C PHE A 132 17.30 -9.16 -1.92
N VAL A 133 17.13 -10.27 -2.65
CA VAL A 133 15.86 -11.00 -2.71
C VAL A 133 16.04 -12.40 -2.16
N VAL A 134 15.07 -12.89 -1.38
CA VAL A 134 14.99 -14.30 -0.96
C VAL A 134 13.76 -14.93 -1.61
N GLY A 135 13.93 -16.07 -2.26
CA GLY A 135 12.85 -16.83 -2.90
C GLY A 135 12.13 -16.00 -3.98
N ASN A 136 10.82 -16.23 -4.15
CA ASN A 136 9.99 -15.52 -5.13
C ASN A 136 9.01 -14.59 -4.41
N PRO A 137 9.42 -13.40 -3.96
CA PRO A 137 8.55 -12.51 -3.21
C PRO A 137 7.30 -12.16 -4.03
N PRO A 138 6.10 -12.15 -3.41
CA PRO A 138 4.93 -11.61 -4.05
C PRO A 138 5.17 -10.12 -4.40
N GLN A 139 4.70 -9.69 -5.56
CA GLN A 139 4.78 -8.28 -5.91
C GLN A 139 3.95 -7.42 -4.94
N GLY A 140 4.42 -6.20 -4.66
CA GLY A 140 3.66 -5.23 -3.87
C GLY A 140 2.25 -5.04 -4.43
N VAL A 141 1.25 -5.08 -3.55
CA VAL A 141 -0.16 -4.83 -3.88
C VAL A 141 -0.37 -3.31 -3.86
N ASP A 142 -0.94 -2.76 -4.91
CA ASP A 142 -1.36 -1.35 -5.01
C ASP A 142 -2.82 -1.26 -5.48
N ALA A 143 -3.33 -0.06 -5.74
CA ALA A 143 -4.70 0.09 -6.24
C ALA A 143 -4.97 -0.65 -7.56
N SER A 144 -3.95 -0.89 -8.39
CA SER A 144 -4.10 -1.59 -9.67
C SER A 144 -4.36 -3.09 -9.51
N ALA A 145 -4.03 -3.66 -8.34
CA ALA A 145 -4.39 -5.04 -8.02
C ALA A 145 -5.91 -5.25 -7.88
N PHE A 146 -6.69 -4.18 -7.74
CA PHE A 146 -8.15 -4.21 -7.65
C PHE A 146 -8.84 -3.84 -8.96
N ASP A 147 -8.10 -3.59 -10.04
CA ASP A 147 -8.66 -3.22 -11.34
C ASP A 147 -8.99 -4.47 -12.18
N PRO A 148 -10.28 -4.79 -12.41
CA PRO A 148 -10.68 -5.92 -13.23
C PRO A 148 -10.25 -5.77 -14.71
N HIS A 149 -10.02 -4.56 -15.20
CA HIS A 149 -9.51 -4.33 -16.56
C HIS A 149 -8.07 -4.82 -16.72
N LYS A 150 -7.25 -4.69 -15.67
CA LYS A 150 -5.88 -5.21 -15.63
C LYS A 150 -5.86 -6.73 -15.70
N ALA A 151 -6.81 -7.41 -15.04
CA ALA A 151 -6.93 -8.87 -15.09
C ALA A 151 -7.27 -9.42 -16.49
N LEU A 152 -7.81 -8.57 -17.37
CA LEU A 152 -8.09 -8.87 -18.78
C LEU A 152 -7.00 -8.32 -19.73
N GLY A 153 -5.92 -7.72 -19.21
CA GLY A 153 -4.76 -7.29 -19.98
C GLY A 153 -4.86 -5.89 -20.60
N HIS A 154 -5.74 -5.02 -20.11
CA HIS A 154 -5.87 -3.64 -20.59
C HIS A 154 -5.45 -2.61 -19.53
N GLU A 155 -4.59 -1.67 -19.90
CA GLU A 155 -4.20 -0.51 -19.09
C GLU A 155 -4.76 0.79 -19.73
N GLY A 156 -5.15 1.78 -18.91
CA GLY A 156 -5.52 3.13 -19.38
C GLY A 156 -6.85 3.72 -18.90
N HIS A 157 -7.63 3.01 -18.08
CA HIS A 157 -8.83 3.56 -17.45
C HIS A 157 -8.52 4.10 -16.06
N GLY A 158 -7.98 5.33 -16.01
CA GLY A 158 -7.77 6.03 -14.73
C GLY A 158 -9.08 6.19 -13.96
N ALA A 159 -9.02 6.11 -12.63
CA ALA A 159 -10.13 6.40 -11.75
C ALA A 159 -10.56 7.87 -11.94
N ALA A 160 -11.56 8.12 -12.79
CA ALA A 160 -12.06 9.47 -13.02
C ALA A 160 -12.55 10.08 -11.70
N THR A 161 -12.01 11.23 -11.34
CA THR A 161 -12.24 11.96 -10.09
C THR A 161 -13.57 12.72 -10.06
N GLY A 162 -14.37 12.65 -11.12
CA GLY A 162 -15.72 13.22 -11.19
C GLY A 162 -16.78 12.14 -11.28
N LEU A 163 -17.88 12.31 -10.53
CA LEU A 163 -19.03 11.40 -10.49
C LEU A 163 -19.75 11.40 -11.85
N THR A 164 -19.30 10.54 -12.76
CA THR A 164 -19.96 10.39 -14.07
C THR A 164 -21.32 9.70 -13.91
N THR A 165 -22.22 9.87 -14.90
CA THR A 165 -23.50 9.14 -14.93
C THR A 165 -23.30 7.62 -14.83
N ASN A 166 -22.25 7.08 -15.46
CA ASN A 166 -21.92 5.65 -15.35
C ASN A 166 -21.50 5.26 -13.93
N GLN A 167 -20.61 6.02 -13.29
CA GLN A 167 -20.20 5.75 -11.91
C GLN A 167 -21.39 5.82 -10.95
N PHE A 168 -22.30 6.78 -11.13
CA PHE A 168 -23.54 6.84 -10.35
C PHE A 168 -24.38 5.55 -10.49
N ILE A 169 -24.57 5.05 -11.71
CA ILE A 169 -25.32 3.81 -11.97
C ILE A 169 -24.64 2.62 -11.29
N ILE A 170 -23.32 2.50 -11.42
CA ILE A 170 -22.53 1.44 -10.77
C ILE A 170 -22.76 1.47 -9.26
N TYR A 171 -22.62 2.64 -8.63
CA TYR A 171 -22.80 2.82 -7.19
C TYR A 171 -24.23 2.54 -6.73
N ALA A 172 -25.24 2.97 -7.49
CA ALA A 172 -26.64 2.73 -7.18
C ALA A 172 -26.99 1.23 -7.24
N VAL A 173 -26.56 0.54 -8.30
CA VAL A 173 -26.78 -0.90 -8.47
C VAL A 173 -26.07 -1.71 -7.41
N ARG A 174 -24.82 -1.33 -7.07
CA ARG A 174 -24.05 -1.96 -6.00
C ARG A 174 -24.70 -1.76 -4.63
N SER A 175 -25.24 -0.57 -4.36
CA SER A 175 -26.01 -0.29 -3.13
C SER A 175 -27.28 -1.14 -3.04
N LEU A 176 -28.01 -1.25 -4.16
CA LEU A 176 -29.19 -2.11 -4.26
C LEU A 176 -28.83 -3.58 -4.02
N TYR A 177 -27.72 -4.04 -4.59
CA TYR A 177 -27.22 -5.40 -4.42
C TYR A 177 -26.92 -5.73 -2.96
N TYR A 178 -26.09 -4.95 -2.26
CA TYR A 178 -25.80 -5.22 -0.85
C TYR A 178 -27.03 -5.07 0.05
N ALA A 179 -27.91 -4.10 -0.24
CA ALA A 179 -29.17 -3.97 0.50
C ALA A 179 -30.03 -5.24 0.35
N ALA A 180 -30.18 -5.75 -0.88
CA ALA A 180 -30.93 -6.98 -1.14
C ALA A 180 -30.28 -8.20 -0.48
N LEU A 181 -28.94 -8.31 -0.54
CA LEU A 181 -28.17 -9.42 0.00
C LEU A 181 -28.32 -9.49 1.52
N LEU A 182 -28.04 -8.39 2.20
CA LEU A 182 -28.14 -8.30 3.66
C LEU A 182 -29.58 -8.49 4.15
N TRP A 183 -30.56 -7.93 3.42
CA TRP A 183 -31.97 -8.09 3.76
C TRP A 183 -32.42 -9.55 3.61
N THR A 184 -32.13 -10.18 2.47
CA THR A 184 -32.55 -11.55 2.19
C THR A 184 -31.88 -12.55 3.11
N ALA A 185 -30.55 -12.46 3.27
CA ALA A 185 -29.80 -13.32 4.18
C ALA A 185 -30.26 -13.13 5.63
N GLY A 186 -30.46 -11.88 6.04
CA GLY A 186 -30.94 -11.53 7.37
C GLY A 186 -32.30 -12.13 7.68
N LEU A 187 -33.26 -12.05 6.76
CA LEU A 187 -34.57 -12.69 6.93
C LEU A 187 -34.45 -14.20 7.13
N MET A 188 -33.60 -14.90 6.35
CA MET A 188 -33.41 -16.35 6.50
C MET A 188 -32.85 -16.73 7.87
N PHE A 189 -31.89 -15.98 8.39
CA PHE A 189 -31.37 -16.19 9.74
C PHE A 189 -32.46 -15.97 10.80
N TRP A 190 -33.28 -14.93 10.63
CA TRP A 190 -34.37 -14.64 11.56
C TRP A 190 -35.53 -15.63 11.48
N TRP A 191 -35.81 -16.23 10.32
CA TRP A 191 -36.79 -17.32 10.21
C TRP A 191 -36.37 -18.57 10.96
N LEU A 192 -35.07 -18.85 11.03
CA LEU A 192 -34.54 -19.90 11.88
C LEU A 192 -34.63 -19.52 13.37
N ALA A 193 -34.17 -18.32 13.74
CA ALA A 193 -34.05 -17.91 15.14
C ALA A 193 -35.39 -17.62 15.83
N ALA A 194 -36.35 -16.99 15.13
CA ALA A 194 -37.66 -16.65 15.68
C ALA A 194 -38.65 -17.82 15.65
N GLY A 195 -38.40 -18.83 14.80
CA GLY A 195 -39.28 -19.97 14.59
C GLY A 195 -40.65 -19.57 14.04
N ASN A 196 -41.67 -20.41 14.29
CA ASN A 196 -43.04 -20.20 13.81
C ASN A 196 -43.94 -19.52 14.86
N ARG A 197 -43.37 -18.68 15.74
CA ARG A 197 -44.08 -18.08 16.87
C ARG A 197 -44.98 -16.94 16.40
N GLY A 198 -46.30 -17.09 16.58
CA GLY A 198 -47.29 -16.05 16.33
C GLY A 198 -47.77 -15.93 14.87
N GLY A 199 -49.07 -15.69 14.68
CA GLY A 199 -49.68 -15.56 13.35
C GLY A 199 -49.12 -14.40 12.52
N ALA A 200 -48.80 -13.27 13.17
CA ALA A 200 -48.24 -12.10 12.50
C ALA A 200 -46.90 -12.39 11.81
N LEU A 201 -46.02 -13.17 12.46
CA LEU A 201 -44.71 -13.54 11.93
C LEU A 201 -44.83 -14.48 10.72
N ALA A 202 -45.72 -15.48 10.82
CA ALA A 202 -45.98 -16.42 9.73
C ALA A 202 -46.52 -15.72 8.47
N ASP A 203 -47.42 -14.76 8.65
CA ASP A 203 -47.95 -13.95 7.55
C ASP A 203 -46.89 -13.04 6.91
N ILE A 204 -46.04 -12.41 7.74
CA ILE A 204 -44.94 -11.58 7.24
C ILE A 204 -44.00 -12.45 6.42
N ARG A 205 -43.59 -13.62 6.92
CA ARG A 205 -42.76 -14.56 6.16
C ARG A 205 -43.42 -14.92 4.83
N LYS A 206 -44.68 -15.37 4.84
CA LYS A 206 -45.40 -15.79 3.62
C LYS A 206 -45.47 -14.69 2.56
N LYS A 207 -45.61 -13.43 2.98
CA LYS A 207 -45.66 -12.27 2.08
C LYS A 207 -44.27 -11.83 1.60
N TRP A 208 -43.31 -11.69 2.51
CA TRP A 208 -42.06 -10.98 2.26
C TRP A 208 -40.90 -11.89 1.83
N GLU A 209 -40.91 -13.17 2.20
CA GLU A 209 -39.90 -14.15 1.76
C GLU A 209 -39.80 -14.25 0.22
N PRO A 210 -40.89 -14.43 -0.55
CA PRO A 210 -40.80 -14.45 -2.01
C PRO A 210 -40.42 -13.09 -2.60
N ILE A 211 -40.75 -11.99 -1.95
CA ILE A 211 -40.35 -10.64 -2.38
C ILE A 211 -38.83 -10.49 -2.25
N ALA A 212 -38.28 -10.84 -1.08
CA ALA A 212 -36.84 -10.77 -0.83
C ALA A 212 -36.03 -11.58 -1.85
N LEU A 213 -36.47 -12.81 -2.17
CA LEU A 213 -35.79 -13.64 -3.17
C LEU A 213 -35.87 -13.07 -4.59
N ARG A 214 -37.01 -12.51 -4.99
CA ARG A 214 -37.15 -11.83 -6.30
C ARG A 214 -36.27 -10.59 -6.36
N THR A 215 -36.25 -9.80 -5.28
CA THR A 215 -35.38 -8.63 -5.16
C THR A 215 -33.91 -9.05 -5.25
N GLN A 216 -33.50 -10.11 -4.56
CA GLN A 216 -32.13 -10.62 -4.62
C GLN A 216 -31.75 -11.09 -6.03
N LEU A 217 -32.62 -11.84 -6.70
CA LEU A 217 -32.38 -12.30 -8.06
C LEU A 217 -32.20 -11.12 -9.02
N VAL A 218 -33.15 -10.16 -9.00
CA VAL A 218 -33.08 -8.97 -9.84
C VAL A 218 -31.84 -8.14 -9.53
N ALA A 219 -31.49 -7.96 -8.26
CA ALA A 219 -30.33 -7.20 -7.85
C ALA A 219 -29.00 -7.85 -8.29
N VAL A 220 -28.87 -9.17 -8.17
CA VAL A 220 -27.69 -9.92 -8.69
C VAL A 220 -27.60 -9.78 -10.20
N LEU A 221 -28.69 -10.01 -10.94
CA LEU A 221 -28.67 -9.91 -12.41
C LEU A 221 -28.32 -8.50 -12.87
N LEU A 222 -28.86 -7.47 -12.22
CA LEU A 222 -28.54 -6.08 -12.52
C LEU A 222 -27.09 -5.74 -12.17
N TYR A 223 -26.60 -6.21 -11.02
CA TYR A 223 -25.20 -6.06 -10.58
C TYR A 223 -24.23 -6.66 -11.60
N VAL A 224 -24.43 -7.92 -11.96
CA VAL A 224 -23.62 -8.62 -12.96
C VAL A 224 -23.69 -7.92 -14.32
N PHE A 225 -24.88 -7.56 -14.80
CA PHE A 225 -25.04 -6.91 -16.09
C PHE A 225 -24.31 -5.56 -16.17
N VAL A 226 -24.47 -4.69 -15.17
CA VAL A 226 -23.86 -3.36 -15.17
C VAL A 226 -22.34 -3.43 -15.07
N HIS A 227 -21.79 -4.28 -14.19
CA HIS A 227 -20.35 -4.40 -14.02
C HIS A 227 -19.71 -5.14 -15.20
N ALA A 228 -20.34 -6.18 -15.74
CA ALA A 228 -19.86 -6.86 -16.95
C ALA A 228 -19.80 -5.89 -18.13
N ARG A 229 -20.83 -5.05 -18.31
CA ARG A 229 -20.86 -4.05 -19.38
C ARG A 229 -19.73 -3.04 -19.26
N GLU A 230 -19.42 -2.57 -18.06
CA GLU A 230 -18.32 -1.63 -17.85
C GLU A 230 -16.97 -2.30 -18.16
N ILE A 231 -16.75 -3.52 -17.66
CA ILE A 231 -15.51 -4.27 -17.91
C ILE A 231 -15.32 -4.59 -19.40
N LEU A 232 -16.38 -5.04 -20.08
CA LEU A 232 -16.35 -5.43 -21.49
C LEU A 232 -16.34 -4.24 -22.46
N LYS A 233 -16.40 -3.00 -21.96
CA LYS A 233 -16.36 -1.81 -22.82
C LYS A 233 -15.04 -1.77 -23.58
N GLY A 234 -15.13 -1.85 -24.91
CA GLY A 234 -13.96 -1.87 -25.79
C GLY A 234 -13.42 -3.27 -26.12
N TYR A 235 -13.99 -4.34 -25.54
CA TYR A 235 -13.63 -5.72 -25.87
C TYR A 235 -14.48 -6.27 -27.03
N PRO A 236 -13.92 -7.15 -27.88
CA PRO A 236 -14.70 -7.85 -28.90
C PRO A 236 -15.66 -8.85 -28.23
N SER A 237 -16.82 -9.07 -28.86
CA SER A 237 -17.86 -9.97 -28.33
C SER A 237 -17.40 -11.41 -28.15
N SER A 238 -16.36 -11.84 -28.87
CA SER A 238 -15.72 -13.15 -28.72
C SER A 238 -15.07 -13.37 -27.34
N ASP A 239 -14.68 -12.29 -26.65
CA ASP A 239 -14.00 -12.36 -25.35
C ASP A 239 -14.97 -12.35 -24.16
N TYR A 240 -16.28 -12.20 -24.41
CA TYR A 240 -17.27 -12.14 -23.35
C TYR A 240 -17.32 -13.44 -22.54
N GLY A 241 -17.10 -14.59 -23.19
CA GLY A 241 -17.02 -15.88 -22.51
C GLY A 241 -15.83 -15.97 -21.55
N LYS A 242 -14.69 -15.37 -21.90
CA LYS A 242 -13.47 -15.39 -21.06
C LYS A 242 -13.67 -14.66 -19.74
N LEU A 243 -14.41 -13.54 -19.75
CA LEU A 243 -14.77 -12.84 -18.51
C LEU A 243 -15.43 -13.79 -17.50
N PHE A 244 -16.42 -14.57 -17.95
CA PHE A 244 -17.17 -15.45 -17.06
C PHE A 244 -16.46 -16.77 -16.72
N LEU A 245 -15.69 -17.33 -17.65
CA LEU A 245 -15.11 -18.67 -17.52
C LEU A 245 -13.65 -18.66 -17.02
N ASP A 246 -12.89 -17.61 -17.32
CA ASP A 246 -11.45 -17.57 -17.03
C ASP A 246 -11.13 -16.68 -15.82
N THR A 247 -11.95 -15.68 -15.53
CA THR A 247 -11.70 -14.76 -14.39
C THR A 247 -12.35 -15.25 -13.08
N ALA A 248 -11.76 -14.87 -11.95
CA ALA A 248 -12.31 -15.17 -10.63
C ALA A 248 -13.65 -14.44 -10.39
N VAL A 249 -13.75 -13.18 -10.82
CA VAL A 249 -14.95 -12.34 -10.70
C VAL A 249 -16.12 -12.91 -11.51
N GLY A 250 -15.86 -13.39 -12.72
CA GLY A 250 -16.87 -14.03 -13.55
C GLY A 250 -17.45 -15.32 -12.95
N LYS A 251 -16.59 -16.17 -12.39
CA LYS A 251 -17.00 -17.41 -11.70
C LYS A 251 -17.86 -17.13 -10.47
N GLU A 252 -17.50 -16.10 -9.71
CA GLU A 252 -18.30 -15.63 -8.58
C GLU A 252 -19.68 -15.14 -9.04
N TRP A 253 -19.76 -14.33 -10.10
CA TRP A 253 -21.04 -13.85 -10.63
C TRP A 253 -21.95 -15.00 -11.06
N ILE A 254 -21.40 -16.04 -11.70
CA ILE A 254 -22.14 -17.26 -12.01
C ILE A 254 -22.64 -17.94 -10.72
N ALA A 255 -21.77 -18.09 -9.71
CA ALA A 255 -22.12 -18.73 -8.45
C ALA A 255 -23.23 -17.96 -7.70
N LEU A 256 -23.16 -16.63 -7.65
CA LEU A 256 -24.17 -15.76 -7.05
C LEU A 256 -25.51 -15.85 -7.80
N ALA A 257 -25.48 -15.82 -9.13
CA ALA A 257 -26.70 -15.95 -9.94
C ALA A 257 -27.35 -17.33 -9.77
N ALA A 258 -26.55 -18.40 -9.75
CA ALA A 258 -27.02 -19.75 -9.50
C ALA A 258 -27.63 -19.89 -8.09
N LEU A 259 -26.95 -19.37 -7.06
CA LEU A 259 -27.47 -19.38 -5.69
C LEU A 259 -28.76 -18.56 -5.55
N ALA A 260 -28.86 -17.40 -6.21
CA ALA A 260 -30.07 -16.59 -6.21
C ALA A 260 -31.27 -17.35 -6.81
N LEU A 261 -31.06 -18.11 -7.89
CA LEU A 261 -32.08 -18.98 -8.49
C LEU A 261 -32.42 -20.17 -7.58
N LEU A 262 -31.42 -20.82 -6.99
CA LEU A 262 -31.63 -21.94 -6.07
C LEU A 262 -32.42 -21.52 -4.83
N GLY A 263 -32.33 -20.26 -4.39
CA GLY A 263 -33.07 -19.73 -3.24
C GLY A 263 -34.58 -20.02 -3.30
N PHE A 264 -35.19 -20.02 -4.50
CA PHE A 264 -36.61 -20.36 -4.69
C PHE A 264 -36.95 -21.82 -4.36
N LEU A 265 -35.98 -22.74 -4.47
CA LEU A 265 -36.13 -24.14 -4.04
C LEU A 265 -35.98 -24.27 -2.52
N PHE A 266 -35.04 -23.52 -1.93
CA PHE A 266 -34.76 -23.56 -0.49
C PHE A 266 -35.93 -23.06 0.38
N VAL A 267 -36.81 -22.21 -0.15
CA VAL A 267 -38.06 -21.76 0.53
C VAL A 267 -38.93 -22.91 1.01
N ARG A 268 -38.91 -24.05 0.32
CA ARG A 268 -39.71 -25.22 0.70
C ARG A 268 -39.04 -26.10 1.74
N LEU A 269 -37.76 -25.87 2.01
CA LEU A 269 -36.94 -26.68 2.90
C LEU A 269 -37.00 -26.19 4.34
N HIS A 270 -36.42 -26.98 5.24
CA HIS A 270 -36.30 -26.65 6.67
C HIS A 270 -35.58 -25.29 6.87
N PRO A 271 -35.97 -24.45 7.86
CA PRO A 271 -35.35 -23.14 8.09
C PRO A 271 -33.82 -23.17 8.23
N ALA A 272 -33.25 -24.26 8.76
CA ALA A 272 -31.80 -24.42 8.85
C ALA A 272 -31.12 -24.47 7.47
N LEU A 273 -31.75 -25.11 6.47
CA LEU A 273 -31.21 -25.18 5.11
C LEU A 273 -31.32 -23.82 4.41
N ARG A 274 -32.33 -23.00 4.74
CA ARG A 274 -32.45 -21.62 4.26
C ARG A 274 -31.36 -20.73 4.83
N ALA A 275 -31.09 -20.86 6.13
CA ALA A 275 -30.00 -20.15 6.79
C ALA A 275 -28.63 -20.57 6.22
N LEU A 276 -28.44 -21.87 5.94
CA LEU A 276 -27.23 -22.36 5.29
C LEU A 276 -27.06 -21.80 3.88
N TRP A 277 -28.14 -21.74 3.09
CA TRP A 277 -28.13 -21.09 1.78
C TRP A 277 -27.76 -19.61 1.86
N ALA A 278 -28.34 -18.88 2.83
CA ALA A 278 -27.99 -17.48 3.07
C ALA A 278 -26.51 -17.32 3.44
N ALA A 279 -25.98 -18.18 4.32
CA ALA A 279 -24.56 -18.20 4.65
C ALA A 279 -23.69 -18.50 3.42
N ALA A 280 -24.11 -19.41 2.55
CA ALA A 280 -23.39 -19.70 1.30
C ALA A 280 -23.35 -18.49 0.36
N MET A 281 -24.44 -17.71 0.23
CA MET A 281 -24.42 -16.47 -0.56
C MET A 281 -23.40 -15.46 -0.01
N LEU A 282 -23.38 -15.27 1.31
CA LEU A 282 -22.42 -14.36 1.96
C LEU A 282 -20.98 -14.86 1.81
N ALA A 283 -20.75 -16.17 1.89
CA ALA A 283 -19.42 -16.74 1.73
C ALA A 283 -18.89 -16.62 0.30
N VAL A 284 -19.75 -16.76 -0.71
CA VAL A 284 -19.37 -16.53 -2.11
C VAL A 284 -19.01 -15.06 -2.34
N GLU A 285 -19.80 -14.12 -1.82
CA GLU A 285 -19.48 -12.69 -1.88
C GLU A 285 -18.14 -12.37 -1.22
N SER A 286 -17.85 -12.96 -0.05
CA SER A 286 -16.58 -12.72 0.66
C SER A 286 -15.36 -13.36 0.02
N TRP A 287 -15.55 -14.28 -0.94
CA TRP A 287 -14.46 -14.97 -1.62
C TRP A 287 -13.77 -14.09 -2.69
N SER A 288 -14.33 -12.91 -2.97
CA SER A 288 -13.87 -11.98 -3.98
C SER A 288 -13.52 -10.60 -3.40
N GLY A 289 -13.29 -9.62 -4.28
CA GLY A 289 -13.02 -8.24 -3.90
C GLY A 289 -11.76 -8.10 -3.04
N HIS A 290 -11.75 -7.04 -2.22
CA HIS A 290 -10.60 -6.66 -1.39
C HIS A 290 -10.12 -7.80 -0.50
N ALA A 291 -11.04 -8.57 0.08
CA ALA A 291 -10.71 -9.67 0.98
C ALA A 291 -9.86 -10.76 0.31
N SER A 292 -9.99 -10.94 -1.01
CA SER A 292 -9.29 -11.99 -1.75
C SER A 292 -7.86 -11.64 -2.18
N VAL A 293 -7.51 -10.34 -2.16
CA VAL A 293 -6.22 -9.80 -2.65
C VAL A 293 -5.19 -9.66 -1.54
N PHE A 294 -5.63 -9.35 -0.32
CA PHE A 294 -4.75 -9.16 0.83
C PHE A 294 -4.31 -10.48 1.48
N SER A 295 -3.12 -10.47 2.07
CA SER A 295 -2.56 -11.61 2.80
C SER A 295 -2.63 -11.41 4.32
N PRO A 296 -2.95 -12.46 5.11
CA PRO A 296 -3.29 -13.81 4.68
C PRO A 296 -4.74 -13.93 4.21
N LYS A 297 -4.95 -14.46 2.99
CA LYS A 297 -6.25 -14.53 2.30
C LYS A 297 -7.38 -15.16 3.13
N TYR A 298 -7.09 -16.22 3.87
CA TYR A 298 -8.11 -16.89 4.68
C TYR A 298 -8.64 -16.00 5.82
N ALA A 299 -7.78 -15.17 6.42
CA ALA A 299 -8.19 -14.30 7.52
C ALA A 299 -9.04 -13.14 7.01
N THR A 300 -8.65 -12.53 5.88
CA THR A 300 -9.38 -11.41 5.28
C THR A 300 -10.75 -11.85 4.77
N VAL A 301 -10.84 -12.99 4.09
CA VAL A 301 -12.12 -13.59 3.65
C VAL A 301 -13.01 -13.95 4.86
N LEU A 302 -12.42 -14.52 5.91
CA LEU A 302 -13.18 -14.86 7.13
C LEU A 302 -13.73 -13.61 7.82
N PHE A 303 -12.91 -12.56 7.97
CA PHE A 303 -13.39 -11.33 8.57
C PHE A 303 -14.48 -10.66 7.73
N ASP A 304 -14.36 -10.66 6.41
CA ASP A 304 -15.39 -10.13 5.53
C ASP A 304 -16.71 -10.92 5.66
N PHE A 305 -16.64 -12.26 5.65
CA PHE A 305 -17.81 -13.12 5.87
C PHE A 305 -18.47 -12.84 7.22
N LEU A 306 -17.68 -12.74 8.30
CA LEU A 306 -18.20 -12.41 9.63
C LEU A 306 -18.81 -11.00 9.66
N HIS A 307 -18.23 -10.04 8.94
CA HIS A 307 -18.75 -8.69 8.81
C HIS A 307 -20.10 -8.68 8.08
N LEU A 308 -20.20 -9.34 6.91
CA LEU A 308 -21.44 -9.43 6.15
C LEU A 308 -22.52 -10.21 6.89
N ALA A 309 -22.20 -11.35 7.51
CA ALA A 309 -23.14 -12.14 8.30
C ALA A 309 -23.70 -11.35 9.49
N SER A 310 -22.84 -10.63 10.19
CA SER A 310 -23.25 -9.76 11.30
C SER A 310 -24.11 -8.58 10.80
N GLY A 311 -23.74 -7.98 9.67
CA GLY A 311 -24.54 -6.95 9.00
C GLY A 311 -25.92 -7.47 8.58
N ALA A 312 -26.02 -8.70 8.07
CA ALA A 312 -27.27 -9.33 7.66
C ALA A 312 -28.18 -9.62 8.86
N VAL A 313 -27.63 -10.15 9.97
CA VAL A 313 -28.39 -10.38 11.21
C VAL A 313 -28.95 -9.06 11.75
N TRP A 314 -28.14 -8.00 11.77
CA TRP A 314 -28.59 -6.68 12.22
C TRP A 314 -29.65 -6.08 11.28
N ALA A 315 -29.36 -5.97 9.99
CA ALA A 315 -30.24 -5.34 9.01
C ALA A 315 -31.56 -6.10 8.83
N GLY A 316 -31.51 -7.42 8.70
CA GLY A 316 -32.69 -8.28 8.64
C GLY A 316 -33.54 -8.20 9.89
N GLY A 317 -32.91 -8.14 11.07
CA GLY A 317 -33.60 -8.04 12.35
C GLY A 317 -34.29 -6.69 12.53
N LEU A 318 -33.61 -5.59 12.21
CA LEU A 318 -34.21 -4.26 12.25
C LEU A 318 -35.39 -4.14 11.27
N THR A 319 -35.24 -4.68 10.06
CA THR A 319 -36.30 -4.69 9.05
C THR A 319 -37.50 -5.51 9.51
N LEU A 320 -37.27 -6.70 10.07
CA LEU A 320 -38.33 -7.55 10.61
C LEU A 320 -39.01 -6.90 11.82
N LEU A 321 -38.24 -6.27 12.73
CA LEU A 321 -38.78 -5.52 13.85
C LEU A 321 -39.65 -4.36 13.37
N PHE A 322 -39.24 -3.64 12.32
CA PHE A 322 -40.03 -2.56 11.74
C PHE A 322 -41.34 -3.08 11.11
N MET A 323 -41.28 -4.18 10.37
CA MET A 323 -42.48 -4.82 9.78
C MET A 323 -43.45 -5.32 10.85
N LEU A 324 -42.93 -5.97 11.89
CA LEU A 324 -43.72 -6.40 13.05
C LEU A 324 -44.29 -5.19 13.78
N TRP A 325 -43.50 -4.13 13.98
CA TRP A 325 -43.97 -2.91 14.61
C TRP A 325 -45.18 -2.38 13.85
N LEU A 326 -45.13 -2.26 12.52
CA LEU A 326 -46.26 -1.81 11.70
C LEU A 326 -47.49 -2.72 11.77
N LYS A 327 -47.30 -4.04 11.92
CA LYS A 327 -48.39 -5.03 11.87
C LYS A 327 -48.99 -5.38 13.24
N ASP A 328 -48.14 -5.69 14.21
CA ASP A 328 -48.51 -6.11 15.56
C ASP A 328 -47.46 -5.62 16.57
N ARG A 329 -47.80 -4.54 17.29
CA ARG A 329 -46.94 -3.90 18.29
C ARG A 329 -46.55 -4.84 19.44
N LYS A 330 -47.41 -5.80 19.82
CA LYS A 330 -47.13 -6.73 20.92
C LYS A 330 -46.09 -7.75 20.49
N GLU A 331 -46.26 -8.31 19.30
CA GLU A 331 -45.27 -9.26 18.74
C GLU A 331 -43.95 -8.55 18.44
N ALA A 332 -43.99 -7.29 18.00
CA ALA A 332 -42.80 -6.45 17.84
C ALA A 332 -42.03 -6.29 19.17
N GLY A 333 -42.72 -6.10 20.29
CA GLY A 333 -42.08 -6.03 21.61
C GLY A 333 -41.37 -7.34 22.01
N ARG A 334 -42.01 -8.49 21.76
CA ARG A 334 -41.41 -9.82 22.01
C ARG A 334 -40.18 -10.05 21.15
N PHE A 335 -40.30 -9.75 19.85
CA PHE A 335 -39.20 -9.87 18.91
C PHE A 335 -38.06 -8.90 19.26
N ALA A 336 -38.37 -7.68 19.68
CA ALA A 336 -37.37 -6.68 20.06
C ALA A 336 -36.45 -7.17 21.19
N ALA A 337 -36.96 -7.93 22.15
CA ALA A 337 -36.14 -8.51 23.22
C ALA A 337 -35.15 -9.57 22.71
N LEU A 338 -35.54 -10.38 21.72
CA LEU A 338 -34.66 -11.34 21.06
C LEU A 338 -33.65 -10.62 20.16
N PHE A 339 -34.14 -9.71 19.31
CA PHE A 339 -33.34 -8.89 18.40
C PHE A 339 -32.28 -8.09 19.14
N SER A 340 -32.61 -7.48 20.28
CA SER A 340 -31.68 -6.60 20.98
C SER A 340 -30.39 -7.31 21.45
N LYS A 341 -30.49 -8.59 21.88
CA LYS A 341 -29.30 -9.39 22.21
C LYS A 341 -28.46 -9.73 20.99
N ALA A 342 -29.12 -10.16 19.91
CA ALA A 342 -28.47 -10.49 18.65
C ALA A 342 -27.82 -9.25 18.01
N ALA A 343 -28.48 -8.10 18.07
CA ALA A 343 -28.01 -6.82 17.56
C ALA A 343 -26.74 -6.35 18.28
N LEU A 344 -26.67 -6.50 19.61
CA LEU A 344 -25.46 -6.17 20.36
C LEU A 344 -24.29 -7.06 19.94
N LEU A 345 -24.50 -8.38 19.86
CA LEU A 345 -23.46 -9.32 19.42
C LEU A 345 -23.03 -9.05 17.98
N SER A 346 -23.97 -8.79 17.07
CA SER A 346 -23.66 -8.49 15.68
C SER A 346 -22.89 -7.17 15.53
N LEU A 347 -23.21 -6.14 16.32
CA LEU A 347 -22.47 -4.88 16.30
C LEU A 347 -21.04 -5.04 16.85
N MET A 348 -20.85 -5.86 17.89
CA MET A 348 -19.52 -6.21 18.38
C MET A 348 -18.69 -6.96 17.33
N LEU A 349 -19.28 -7.97 16.68
CA LEU A 349 -18.61 -8.73 15.63
C LEU A 349 -18.31 -7.88 14.40
N LEU A 350 -19.23 -6.99 13.99
CA LEU A 350 -18.99 -5.99 12.93
C LEU A 350 -17.79 -5.09 13.26
N ALA A 351 -17.69 -4.61 14.50
CA ALA A 351 -16.58 -3.76 14.92
C ALA A 351 -15.26 -4.54 14.92
N LEU A 352 -15.22 -5.74 15.49
CA LEU A 352 -14.02 -6.57 15.55
C LEU A 352 -13.54 -6.99 14.15
N SER A 353 -14.44 -7.44 13.28
CA SER A 353 -14.09 -7.81 11.91
C SER A 353 -13.69 -6.59 11.08
N GLY A 354 -14.34 -5.45 11.26
CA GLY A 354 -13.99 -4.19 10.60
C GLY A 354 -12.59 -3.69 10.97
N VAL A 355 -12.26 -3.72 12.26
CA VAL A 355 -10.91 -3.39 12.76
C VAL A 355 -9.88 -4.40 12.24
N GLY A 356 -10.19 -5.71 12.30
CA GLY A 356 -9.34 -6.77 11.78
C GLY A 356 -8.99 -6.59 10.30
N MET A 357 -10.00 -6.36 9.45
CA MET A 357 -9.77 -6.06 8.03
C MET A 357 -8.97 -4.79 7.81
N THR A 358 -9.25 -3.71 8.56
CA THR A 358 -8.52 -2.44 8.43
C THR A 358 -7.02 -2.61 8.69
N LEU A 359 -6.67 -3.38 9.72
CA LEU A 359 -5.27 -3.67 10.07
C LEU A 359 -4.59 -4.61 9.06
N LEU A 360 -5.35 -5.45 8.36
CA LEU A 360 -4.84 -6.34 7.33
C LEU A 360 -4.70 -5.64 5.96
N PHE A 361 -5.59 -4.69 5.66
CA PHE A 361 -5.60 -3.97 4.38
C PHE A 361 -4.60 -2.82 4.35
N LEU A 362 -4.40 -2.12 5.47
CA LEU A 362 -3.56 -0.93 5.52
C LEU A 362 -2.15 -1.23 6.03
N PRO A 363 -1.09 -0.88 5.26
CA PRO A 363 0.28 -0.92 5.75
C PRO A 363 0.50 0.04 6.93
N SER A 364 -0.26 1.13 6.98
CA SER A 364 -0.19 2.14 8.06
C SER A 364 -1.55 2.78 8.30
N LEU A 365 -1.87 3.08 9.56
CA LEU A 365 -3.11 3.76 9.94
C LEU A 365 -3.19 5.20 9.45
N LYS A 366 -2.05 5.80 9.05
CA LYS A 366 -2.06 7.14 8.48
C LYS A 366 -2.89 7.20 7.18
N TYR A 367 -2.99 6.09 6.44
CA TYR A 367 -3.81 5.98 5.23
C TYR A 367 -5.28 6.30 5.47
N LEU A 368 -5.77 6.18 6.70
CA LEU A 368 -7.14 6.57 7.06
C LEU A 368 -7.44 8.05 6.80
N PHE A 369 -6.44 8.92 6.83
CA PHE A 369 -6.62 10.37 6.78
C PHE A 369 -6.33 11.00 5.42
N TYR A 370 -5.69 10.28 4.50
CA TYR A 370 -5.34 10.81 3.17
C TYR A 370 -5.83 9.97 1.99
N THR A 371 -6.44 8.80 2.23
CA THR A 371 -7.09 8.03 1.17
C THR A 371 -8.59 8.28 1.16
N ALA A 372 -9.22 8.20 -0.03
CA ALA A 372 -10.67 8.26 -0.14
C ALA A 372 -11.35 7.11 0.63
N TRP A 373 -10.76 5.91 0.58
CA TRP A 373 -11.20 4.75 1.36
C TRP A 373 -11.19 5.01 2.86
N GLY A 374 -10.10 5.60 3.37
CA GLY A 374 -9.95 5.98 4.76
C GLY A 374 -11.02 6.96 5.23
N THR A 375 -11.27 8.00 4.45
CA THR A 375 -12.35 8.98 4.72
C THR A 375 -13.72 8.31 4.77
N LEU A 376 -14.04 7.42 3.82
CA LEU A 376 -15.31 6.67 3.83
C LEU A 376 -15.43 5.74 5.04
N LEU A 377 -14.34 5.12 5.48
CA LEU A 377 -14.32 4.30 6.70
C LEU A 377 -14.60 5.15 7.95
N LEU A 378 -14.01 6.34 8.05
CA LEU A 378 -14.24 7.26 9.17
C LEU A 378 -15.71 7.70 9.21
N VAL A 379 -16.30 8.03 8.05
CA VAL A 379 -17.73 8.34 7.93
C VAL A 379 -18.58 7.14 8.38
N LYS A 380 -18.32 5.94 7.86
CA LYS A 380 -19.03 4.70 8.26
C LYS A 380 -18.91 4.45 9.76
N THR A 381 -17.74 4.65 10.34
CA THR A 381 -17.49 4.48 11.78
C THR A 381 -18.32 5.47 12.60
N GLY A 382 -18.37 6.75 12.20
CA GLY A 382 -19.24 7.75 12.82
C GLY A 382 -20.72 7.35 12.79
N LEU A 383 -21.20 6.83 11.66
CA LEU A 383 -22.57 6.33 11.54
C LEU A 383 -22.85 5.12 12.45
N VAL A 384 -21.89 4.19 12.58
CA VAL A 384 -22.01 3.06 13.50
C VAL A 384 -22.07 3.53 14.97
N VAL A 385 -21.32 4.57 15.34
CA VAL A 385 -21.42 5.18 16.67
C VAL A 385 -22.82 5.77 16.91
N LEU A 386 -23.43 6.40 15.91
CA LEU A 386 -24.82 6.86 16.00
C LEU A 386 -25.81 5.69 16.16
N VAL A 387 -25.61 4.59 15.44
CA VAL A 387 -26.41 3.36 15.60
C VAL A 387 -26.28 2.80 17.02
N LEU A 388 -25.08 2.79 17.59
CA LEU A 388 -24.89 2.36 18.98
C LEU A 388 -25.65 3.25 19.97
N GLY A 389 -25.69 4.56 19.72
CA GLY A 389 -26.50 5.49 20.51
C GLY A 389 -28.00 5.19 20.41
N VAL A 390 -28.54 5.12 19.19
CA VAL A 390 -29.97 4.85 18.95
C VAL A 390 -30.36 3.45 19.46
N GLY A 391 -29.62 2.41 19.07
CA GLY A 391 -29.81 1.03 19.51
C GLY A 391 -29.65 0.86 21.02
N GLY A 392 -28.71 1.56 21.64
CA GLY A 392 -28.54 1.58 23.10
C GLY A 392 -29.74 2.17 23.83
N THR A 393 -30.31 3.28 23.34
CA THR A 393 -31.54 3.84 23.92
C THR A 393 -32.73 2.90 23.76
N LEU A 394 -32.84 2.21 22.61
CA LEU A 394 -33.86 1.21 22.36
C LEU A 394 -33.71 0.00 23.32
N HIS A 395 -32.47 -0.48 23.50
CA HIS A 395 -32.14 -1.58 24.42
C HIS A 395 -32.54 -1.26 25.86
N LEU A 396 -32.16 -0.07 26.37
CA LEU A 396 -32.51 0.37 27.72
C LEU A 396 -34.03 0.47 27.92
N ARG A 397 -34.76 0.94 26.90
CA ARG A 397 -36.22 1.05 26.95
C ARG A 397 -36.89 -0.32 27.01
N ILE A 398 -36.45 -1.26 26.16
CA ILE A 398 -36.96 -2.64 26.15
C ILE A 398 -36.67 -3.32 27.49
N ARG A 399 -35.47 -3.13 28.05
CA ARG A 399 -35.09 -3.69 29.36
C ARG A 399 -35.97 -3.15 30.50
N LYS A 400 -36.44 -1.92 30.41
CA LYS A 400 -37.40 -1.31 31.35
C LYS A 400 -38.87 -1.70 31.08
N GLY A 401 -39.14 -2.64 30.17
CA GLY A 401 -40.49 -3.09 29.80
C GLY A 401 -41.23 -2.17 28.82
N GLY A 402 -40.55 -1.15 28.28
CA GLY A 402 -41.14 -0.24 27.29
C GLY A 402 -41.13 -0.82 25.88
N LEU A 403 -42.05 -0.34 25.03
CA LEU A 403 -42.10 -0.71 23.61
C LEU A 403 -41.18 0.18 22.74
N PRO A 404 -40.70 -0.32 21.60
CA PRO A 404 -40.01 0.48 20.58
C PRO A 404 -40.86 1.67 20.12
N THR A 405 -40.25 2.85 20.02
CA THR A 405 -40.91 4.04 19.46
C THR A 405 -40.67 4.11 17.95
N GLY A 406 -41.66 4.65 17.22
CA GLY A 406 -41.53 4.81 15.76
C GLY A 406 -40.40 5.76 15.36
N ALA A 407 -40.12 6.78 16.18
CA ALA A 407 -39.02 7.71 15.92
C ALA A 407 -37.65 7.02 15.98
N LEU A 408 -37.39 6.24 17.03
CA LEU A 408 -36.12 5.50 17.16
C LEU A 408 -35.95 4.46 16.07
N LEU A 409 -37.01 3.72 15.73
CA LEU A 409 -36.95 2.73 14.65
C LEU A 409 -36.69 3.36 13.28
N ARG A 410 -37.29 4.52 12.98
CA ARG A 410 -37.03 5.25 11.73
C ARG A 410 -35.61 5.82 11.69
N ALA A 411 -35.12 6.34 12.81
CA ALA A 411 -33.74 6.82 12.91
C ALA A 411 -32.74 5.68 12.67
N ASP A 412 -32.94 4.53 13.33
CA ASP A 412 -32.09 3.35 13.16
C ASP A 412 -32.14 2.81 11.72
N ALA A 413 -33.33 2.77 11.11
CA ALA A 413 -33.50 2.35 9.71
C ALA A 413 -32.83 3.33 8.72
N ALA A 414 -32.90 4.64 8.98
CA ALA A 414 -32.22 5.65 8.15
C ALA A 414 -30.69 5.51 8.24
N LEU A 415 -30.16 5.29 9.45
CA LEU A 415 -28.73 5.04 9.67
C LEU A 415 -28.28 3.75 8.97
N MET A 416 -29.08 2.69 9.03
CA MET A 416 -28.83 1.44 8.31
C MET A 416 -28.73 1.66 6.80
N VAL A 417 -29.70 2.37 6.20
CA VAL A 417 -29.66 2.69 4.75
C VAL A 417 -28.40 3.47 4.40
N LEU A 418 -28.06 4.51 5.19
CA LEU A 418 -26.87 5.32 4.94
C LEU A 418 -25.58 4.50 5.07
N ILE A 419 -25.47 3.62 6.06
CA ILE A 419 -24.32 2.71 6.24
C ILE A 419 -24.20 1.76 5.05
N VAL A 420 -25.30 1.20 4.54
CA VAL A 420 -25.27 0.30 3.37
C VAL A 420 -24.81 1.04 2.12
N VAL A 421 -25.29 2.27 1.89
CA VAL A 421 -24.85 3.11 0.75
C VAL A 421 -23.36 3.43 0.87
N VAL A 422 -22.90 3.89 2.04
CA VAL A 422 -21.48 4.16 2.28
C VAL A 422 -20.65 2.88 2.11
N ALA A 423 -21.11 1.74 2.60
CA ALA A 423 -20.41 0.45 2.45
C ALA A 423 -20.34 0.00 0.98
N ALA A 424 -21.37 0.23 0.18
CA ALA A 424 -21.36 -0.08 -1.24
C ALA A 424 -20.36 0.77 -2.01
N LEU A 425 -20.29 2.08 -1.72
CA LEU A 425 -19.27 2.98 -2.30
C LEU A 425 -17.86 2.58 -1.86
N PHE A 426 -17.70 2.35 -0.56
CA PHE A 426 -16.45 1.98 0.12
C PHE A 426 -15.77 0.75 -0.47
N THR A 427 -16.56 -0.18 -1.00
CA THR A 427 -16.08 -1.45 -1.52
C THR A 427 -15.76 -1.42 -3.02
N TYR A 428 -15.99 -0.29 -3.71
CA TYR A 428 -15.50 -0.03 -5.07
C TYR A 428 -14.16 0.76 -5.07
N VAL A 429 -13.87 1.45 -3.98
CA VAL A 429 -12.63 2.24 -3.82
C VAL A 429 -11.54 1.37 -3.20
N SER A 430 -10.33 1.43 -3.75
CA SER A 430 -9.18 0.71 -3.19
C SER A 430 -8.73 1.31 -1.84
N PRO A 431 -8.43 0.47 -0.82
CA PRO A 431 -7.82 0.90 0.45
C PRO A 431 -6.42 1.46 0.28
N LEU A 432 -5.74 1.05 -0.78
CA LEU A 432 -4.43 1.57 -1.17
C LEU A 432 -4.63 2.64 -2.25
N PRO A 433 -3.92 3.76 -2.18
CA PRO A 433 -3.91 4.74 -3.26
C PRO A 433 -3.24 4.14 -4.50
N ALA A 434 -3.58 4.68 -5.67
CA ALA A 434 -2.94 4.26 -6.91
C ALA A 434 -1.50 4.77 -6.92
N ASN A 435 -0.55 3.87 -7.16
CA ASN A 435 0.79 4.25 -7.53
C ASN A 435 0.74 4.69 -9.00
N GLU A 436 1.03 5.96 -9.26
CA GLU A 436 1.19 6.49 -10.61
C GLU A 436 2.68 6.51 -10.96
N PRO A 437 3.05 6.22 -12.22
CA PRO A 437 4.42 6.35 -12.66
C PRO A 437 4.96 7.75 -12.35
N VAL A 438 6.14 7.81 -11.73
CA VAL A 438 6.83 9.08 -11.55
C VAL A 438 7.32 9.51 -12.91
N THR A 439 6.96 10.70 -13.37
CA THR A 439 7.55 11.30 -14.58
C THR A 439 7.97 12.72 -14.23
N TYR A 440 9.28 12.91 -14.15
CA TYR A 440 9.91 14.21 -13.98
C TYR A 440 10.62 14.59 -15.28
N HIS A 441 10.46 15.84 -15.68
CA HIS A 441 11.15 16.41 -16.83
C HIS A 441 11.48 17.87 -16.56
N GLN A 442 12.75 18.24 -16.73
CA GLN A 442 13.23 19.60 -16.58
C GLN A 442 14.08 19.97 -17.80
N MET A 443 13.70 21.08 -18.44
CA MET A 443 14.49 21.74 -19.48
C MET A 443 15.36 22.83 -18.86
N GLY A 444 16.51 23.11 -19.47
CA GLY A 444 17.49 24.04 -18.93
C GLY A 444 18.73 24.15 -19.80
N GLU A 445 19.31 25.34 -19.88
CA GLU A 445 20.40 25.68 -20.82
C GLU A 445 21.66 24.81 -20.67
N LYS A 446 21.89 24.23 -19.49
CA LYS A 446 23.08 23.41 -19.19
C LYS A 446 22.79 21.92 -19.12
N LEU A 447 21.54 21.53 -18.88
CA LEU A 447 21.13 20.15 -18.64
C LEU A 447 19.62 20.04 -18.83
N HIS A 448 19.19 19.18 -19.75
CA HIS A 448 17.84 18.62 -19.72
C HIS A 448 17.89 17.27 -19.03
N LEU A 449 16.93 17.02 -18.18
CA LEU A 449 16.85 15.78 -17.41
C LEU A 449 15.44 15.26 -17.41
N SER A 450 15.29 13.96 -17.67
CA SER A 450 14.08 13.23 -17.40
C SER A 450 14.36 12.06 -16.47
N PHE A 451 13.49 11.87 -15.50
CA PHE A 451 13.51 10.74 -14.58
C PHE A 451 12.14 10.10 -14.56
N ARG A 452 12.09 8.78 -14.78
CA ARG A 452 10.86 8.00 -14.77
C ARG A 452 11.00 6.80 -13.83
N VAL A 453 9.98 6.54 -13.03
CA VAL A 453 9.86 5.31 -12.21
C VAL A 453 8.53 4.66 -12.52
N THR A 454 8.57 3.43 -13.02
CA THR A 454 7.37 2.67 -13.40
C THR A 454 7.38 1.29 -12.75
N PRO A 455 6.29 0.83 -12.11
CA PRO A 455 5.01 1.52 -11.87
C PRO A 455 4.98 2.37 -10.59
N ASN A 456 6.14 2.65 -9.99
CA ASN A 456 6.27 3.40 -8.73
C ASN A 456 5.62 2.68 -7.52
N LYS A 457 5.89 1.38 -7.37
CA LYS A 457 5.38 0.56 -6.26
C LYS A 457 6.50 0.00 -5.40
N ALA A 458 6.19 -0.48 -4.20
CA ALA A 458 7.17 -1.23 -3.41
C ALA A 458 7.59 -2.52 -4.14
N GLY A 459 8.90 -2.77 -4.23
CA GLY A 459 9.48 -3.89 -4.98
C GLY A 459 9.98 -3.48 -6.37
N VAL A 460 9.81 -4.37 -7.35
CA VAL A 460 10.40 -4.22 -8.70
C VAL A 460 9.82 -3.03 -9.45
N ASN A 461 10.70 -2.14 -9.89
CA ASN A 461 10.40 -1.02 -10.77
C ASN A 461 11.44 -0.94 -11.90
N GLU A 462 11.04 -0.34 -13.02
CA GLU A 462 11.94 0.21 -14.02
C GLU A 462 12.20 1.68 -13.70
N LEU A 463 13.47 2.04 -13.57
CA LEU A 463 13.94 3.41 -13.37
C LEU A 463 14.69 3.85 -14.62
N THR A 464 14.25 4.94 -15.24
CA THR A 464 14.85 5.49 -16.44
C THR A 464 15.35 6.91 -16.17
N VAL A 465 16.58 7.20 -16.55
CA VAL A 465 17.19 8.53 -16.50
C VAL A 465 17.63 8.91 -17.92
N LYS A 466 17.08 9.99 -18.46
CA LYS A 466 17.48 10.54 -19.76
C LYS A 466 18.11 11.91 -19.55
N VAL A 467 19.27 12.11 -20.15
CA VAL A 467 20.12 13.28 -19.97
C VAL A 467 20.39 13.88 -21.34
N TRP A 468 20.17 15.18 -21.48
CA TRP A 468 20.62 15.93 -22.65
C TRP A 468 21.55 17.05 -22.21
N LEU A 469 22.75 17.08 -22.77
CA LEU A 469 23.74 18.14 -22.57
C LEU A 469 23.92 18.92 -23.88
N PRO A 470 24.26 20.21 -23.85
CA PRO A 470 24.49 20.98 -25.07
C PRO A 470 25.54 20.30 -25.96
N ASP A 471 25.38 20.36 -27.29
CA ASP A 471 26.29 19.70 -28.24
C ASP A 471 27.77 20.10 -28.06
N ALA A 472 28.02 21.33 -27.61
CA ALA A 472 29.37 21.82 -27.30
C ALA A 472 30.03 21.02 -26.14
N VAL A 473 29.24 20.54 -25.19
CA VAL A 473 29.69 19.66 -24.10
C VAL A 473 29.79 18.23 -24.63
N GLY A 474 28.79 17.76 -25.37
CA GLY A 474 28.69 16.41 -25.92
C GLY A 474 27.89 15.47 -25.00
N ALA A 475 27.90 14.17 -25.31
CA ALA A 475 27.17 13.16 -24.54
C ALA A 475 27.68 13.07 -23.07
N ALA A 476 26.77 12.79 -22.13
CA ALA A 476 27.15 12.59 -20.74
C ALA A 476 28.09 11.37 -20.60
N LYS A 477 29.13 11.51 -19.79
CA LYS A 477 30.11 10.45 -19.50
C LYS A 477 29.49 9.37 -18.62
N SER A 478 28.71 9.78 -17.61
CA SER A 478 27.99 8.88 -16.72
C SER A 478 26.81 9.58 -16.04
N ALA A 479 25.86 8.77 -15.57
CA ALA A 479 24.80 9.19 -14.66
C ALA A 479 24.71 8.20 -13.49
N GLU A 480 24.75 8.72 -12.27
CA GLU A 480 24.54 7.97 -11.03
C GLU A 480 23.16 8.30 -10.46
N LEU A 481 22.47 7.29 -9.91
CA LEU A 481 21.19 7.45 -9.25
C LEU A 481 21.24 6.86 -7.84
N ARG A 482 20.94 7.71 -6.86
CA ARG A 482 20.84 7.33 -5.44
C ARG A 482 19.43 7.63 -4.94
N LEU A 483 18.83 6.67 -4.23
CA LEU A 483 17.50 6.83 -3.63
C LEU A 483 17.63 6.98 -2.11
N PHE A 484 17.03 8.03 -1.57
CA PHE A 484 17.00 8.31 -0.14
C PHE A 484 15.57 8.15 0.39
N SER A 485 15.41 7.46 1.52
CA SER A 485 14.12 7.43 2.21
C SER A 485 13.92 8.72 2.99
N LEU A 486 12.86 9.47 2.68
CA LEU A 486 12.48 10.67 3.42
C LEU A 486 11.74 10.36 4.73
N ASP A 487 11.20 9.14 4.85
CA ASP A 487 10.52 8.65 6.06
C ASP A 487 11.46 7.93 7.04
N ARG A 488 12.62 7.44 6.56
CA ARG A 488 13.68 6.78 7.34
C ARG A 488 15.03 7.43 7.04
N LYS A 489 15.24 8.64 7.56
CA LYS A 489 16.41 9.48 7.26
C LYS A 489 17.73 8.90 7.78
N GLU A 490 17.65 7.95 8.69
CA GLU A 490 18.79 7.21 9.24
C GLU A 490 19.36 6.16 8.27
N LEU A 491 18.64 5.80 7.20
CA LEU A 491 19.13 4.86 6.21
C LEU A 491 20.11 5.53 5.26
N GLY A 492 21.19 4.82 4.93
CA GLY A 492 22.07 5.21 3.83
C GLY A 492 21.33 5.18 2.48
N PRO A 493 21.82 5.90 1.46
CA PRO A 493 21.22 5.87 0.12
C PRO A 493 21.30 4.48 -0.51
N ILE A 494 20.27 4.12 -1.27
CA ILE A 494 20.29 2.95 -2.16
C ILE A 494 20.89 3.38 -3.49
N GLU A 495 22.00 2.77 -3.88
CA GLU A 495 22.61 2.99 -5.19
C GLU A 495 21.92 2.13 -6.25
N VAL A 496 21.49 2.78 -7.34
CA VAL A 496 20.79 2.12 -8.45
C VAL A 496 21.78 1.89 -9.60
N PRO A 497 22.04 0.64 -10.01
CA PRO A 497 23.02 0.29 -11.03
C PRO A 497 22.47 0.60 -12.43
N LEU A 498 22.48 1.87 -12.80
CA LEU A 498 22.07 2.36 -14.11
C LEU A 498 22.96 1.79 -15.23
N LYS A 499 22.33 1.29 -16.29
CA LYS A 499 23.00 0.83 -17.50
C LYS A 499 22.58 1.68 -18.70
N PRO A 500 23.52 2.12 -19.57
CA PRO A 500 23.17 2.79 -20.81
C PRO A 500 22.24 1.93 -21.67
N PHE A 501 21.30 2.54 -22.37
CA PHE A 501 20.48 1.87 -23.36
C PHE A 501 20.15 2.79 -24.54
N GLU A 502 19.83 2.18 -25.67
CA GLU A 502 19.37 2.91 -26.86
C GLU A 502 17.89 3.28 -26.67
N ASP A 503 17.62 4.58 -26.58
CA ASP A 503 16.26 5.10 -26.39
C ASP A 503 15.59 5.36 -27.73
N THR A 504 14.57 4.56 -28.04
CA THR A 504 13.79 4.67 -29.29
C THR A 504 12.67 5.71 -29.23
N GLU A 505 12.44 6.35 -28.08
CA GLU A 505 11.45 7.44 -27.97
C GLU A 505 11.95 8.70 -28.73
N LEU A 506 11.08 9.29 -29.54
CA LEU A 506 11.32 10.56 -30.27
C LEU A 506 11.32 11.76 -29.31
N THR A 507 12.40 11.89 -28.54
CA THR A 507 12.59 12.94 -27.53
C THR A 507 13.92 13.66 -27.73
N ASP A 508 14.32 13.87 -28.98
CA ASP A 508 15.56 14.56 -29.30
C ASP A 508 15.31 16.06 -29.34
N PHE A 509 16.23 16.83 -28.77
CA PHE A 509 16.18 18.28 -28.73
C PHE A 509 17.31 18.83 -29.58
N GLU A 510 16.99 19.72 -30.52
CA GLU A 510 17.99 20.36 -31.37
C GLU A 510 19.02 21.13 -30.50
N GLY A 511 20.31 20.93 -30.80
CA GLY A 511 21.41 21.54 -30.04
C GLY A 511 21.86 20.76 -28.79
N TYR A 512 21.32 19.56 -28.56
CA TYR A 512 21.68 18.73 -27.41
C TYR A 512 22.00 17.27 -27.76
N ALA A 513 23.04 16.74 -27.13
CA ALA A 513 23.42 15.34 -27.18
C ALA A 513 22.70 14.54 -26.08
N LYS A 514 21.94 13.53 -26.49
CA LYS A 514 21.13 12.67 -25.63
C LYS A 514 21.92 11.43 -25.16
N THR A 515 21.75 11.09 -23.89
CA THR A 515 22.15 9.80 -23.31
C THR A 515 21.04 9.27 -22.42
N ALA A 516 20.83 7.95 -22.43
CA ALA A 516 19.75 7.32 -21.69
C ALA A 516 20.26 6.12 -20.90
N TYR A 517 19.79 6.01 -19.67
CA TYR A 517 20.17 5.00 -18.71
C TYR A 517 18.92 4.36 -18.11
N LYS A 518 18.98 3.05 -17.85
CA LYS A 518 17.90 2.33 -17.19
C LYS A 518 18.42 1.33 -16.17
N ALA A 519 17.61 1.06 -15.16
CA ALA A 519 17.78 -0.05 -14.24
C ALA A 519 16.42 -0.68 -13.94
N GLU A 520 16.39 -1.99 -13.80
CA GLU A 520 15.21 -2.74 -13.37
C GLU A 520 15.57 -3.52 -12.10
N GLY A 521 14.71 -3.46 -11.09
CA GLY A 521 14.93 -4.17 -9.84
C GLY A 521 14.18 -3.56 -8.65
N PRO A 522 14.29 -4.18 -7.47
CA PRO A 522 13.51 -3.80 -6.30
C PRO A 522 14.14 -2.66 -5.49
N TYR A 523 14.64 -1.61 -6.17
CA TYR A 523 15.36 -0.49 -5.56
C TYR A 523 14.48 0.45 -4.74
N VAL A 524 13.16 0.31 -4.83
CA VAL A 524 12.17 0.96 -3.97
C VAL A 524 11.57 -0.13 -3.06
N PRO A 525 12.31 -0.63 -2.04
CA PRO A 525 12.00 -1.89 -1.36
C PRO A 525 10.74 -1.86 -0.49
N PHE A 526 10.29 -0.68 -0.07
CA PHE A 526 9.10 -0.48 0.77
C PHE A 526 8.35 0.79 0.38
N ALA A 527 7.11 0.91 0.86
CA ALA A 527 6.27 2.08 0.66
C ALA A 527 6.76 3.27 1.50
N GLY A 528 6.74 4.48 0.92
CA GLY A 528 7.16 5.70 1.61
C GLY A 528 7.41 6.88 0.68
N ARG A 529 7.96 7.94 1.26
CA ARG A 529 8.49 9.09 0.53
C ARG A 529 9.97 8.87 0.22
N TRP A 530 10.36 9.21 -1.01
CA TRP A 530 11.69 8.99 -1.54
C TRP A 530 12.20 10.27 -2.22
N GLU A 531 13.51 10.49 -2.15
CA GLU A 531 14.22 11.50 -2.94
C GLU A 531 15.19 10.75 -3.87
N ALA A 532 15.07 10.97 -5.18
CA ALA A 532 16.03 10.52 -6.18
C ALA A 532 17.08 11.60 -6.40
N GLU A 533 18.33 11.33 -6.04
CA GLU A 533 19.49 12.16 -6.37
C GLU A 533 20.16 11.61 -7.63
N ILE A 534 20.14 12.41 -8.69
CA ILE A 534 20.70 12.10 -10.00
C ILE A 534 21.94 12.96 -10.18
N ARG A 535 23.10 12.33 -10.32
CA ARG A 535 24.39 12.99 -10.57
C ARG A 535 24.82 12.70 -11.99
N VAL A 536 24.99 13.75 -12.79
CA VAL A 536 25.43 13.65 -14.18
C VAL A 536 26.84 14.20 -14.27
N ARG A 537 27.75 13.43 -14.87
CA ARG A 537 29.12 13.89 -15.19
C ARG A 537 29.28 14.05 -16.69
N ASP A 538 29.84 15.17 -17.09
CA ASP A 538 30.25 15.41 -18.48
C ASP A 538 31.63 14.80 -18.79
N LYS A 539 32.10 15.01 -20.02
CA LYS A 539 33.41 14.51 -20.48
C LYS A 539 34.60 15.09 -19.70
N ASP A 540 34.42 16.27 -19.11
CA ASP A 540 35.44 17.02 -18.38
C ASP A 540 35.34 16.78 -16.86
N ASP A 541 34.53 15.78 -16.45
CA ASP A 541 34.24 15.42 -15.06
C ASP A 541 33.53 16.53 -14.24
N ASN A 542 32.88 17.49 -14.91
CA ASN A 542 32.01 18.43 -14.20
C ASN A 542 30.72 17.72 -13.78
N GLU A 543 30.41 17.78 -12.49
CA GLU A 543 29.22 17.14 -11.92
C GLU A 543 28.06 18.13 -11.80
N THR A 544 26.89 17.72 -12.29
CA THR A 544 25.61 18.39 -12.01
C THR A 544 24.68 17.46 -11.25
N VAL A 545 24.14 17.94 -10.13
CA VAL A 545 23.24 17.17 -9.26
C VAL A 545 21.80 17.69 -9.36
N ARG A 546 20.85 16.76 -9.43
CA ARG A 546 19.41 17.03 -9.40
C ARG A 546 18.71 16.11 -8.41
N LYS A 547 17.74 16.65 -7.69
CA LYS A 547 16.95 15.93 -6.68
C LYS A 547 15.48 15.94 -7.09
N VAL A 548 14.83 14.79 -7.02
CA VAL A 548 13.42 14.60 -7.38
C VAL A 548 12.72 13.85 -6.27
N ASP A 549 11.76 14.49 -5.62
CA ASP A 549 10.92 13.85 -4.61
C ASP A 549 9.79 13.06 -5.27
N PHE A 550 9.54 11.85 -4.77
CA PHE A 550 8.39 11.06 -5.16
C PHE A 550 7.85 10.24 -3.99
N ARG A 551 6.68 9.66 -4.16
CA ARG A 551 6.02 8.82 -3.15
C ARG A 551 5.45 7.58 -3.79
N ASN A 552 5.70 6.44 -3.17
CA ASN A 552 5.02 5.18 -3.44
C ASN A 552 4.21 4.76 -2.21
N TYR A 553 3.28 3.84 -2.42
CA TYR A 553 2.30 3.44 -1.42
C TYR A 553 2.14 1.95 -1.26
#